data_AF-A0A3D1PGB2-F1
#
_entry.id   AF-A0A3D1PGB2-F1
#
_cell.length_a   1.000
_cell.length_b   1.000
_cell.length_c   1.000
_cell.angle_alpha   90.00
_cell.angle_beta   90.00
_cell.angle_gamma   90.00
#
_symmetry.space_group_name_H-M   'P 1'
#
loop_
_entity.id
_entity.type
_entity.pdbx_description
1 polymer ?
#
loop_
_entity_poly.entity_id
_entity_poly.type
_entity_poly.pdbx_seq_one_letter_code
_entity_poly.pdbx_strand_id
1 'polypeptide(L)'
;IQNTITGETQVVPATSLFIFIGAVPRTEWLDGVVARDERGFILTGQDLKHDGHRPKGWTLDRDPFLLETNVPGVFAVGDVRHGSVKRVASGVGEGSICVQFVHQYLSKVL
;
A
#
# COMPACT_ATOMS: atom_id res chain seq x y z
N ILE A 1 5.36 -19.57 26.33
CA ILE A 1 6.05 -19.54 25.02
C ILE A 1 6.41 -20.98 24.67
N GLN A 2 6.12 -21.45 23.46
CA GLN A 2 6.48 -22.79 23.00
C GLN A 2 7.50 -22.70 21.88
N ASN A 3 8.56 -23.50 21.96
CA ASN A 3 9.52 -23.66 20.88
C ASN A 3 8.94 -24.62 19.82
N THR A 4 8.82 -24.16 18.57
CA THR A 4 8.24 -24.95 17.48
C THR A 4 9.16 -26.06 16.95
N ILE A 5 10.45 -26.05 17.31
CA ILE A 5 11.44 -27.06 16.91
C ILE A 5 11.53 -28.17 17.96
N THR A 6 11.64 -27.82 19.24
CA THR A 6 11.83 -28.80 20.32
C THR A 6 10.52 -29.24 20.97
N GLY A 7 9.43 -28.50 20.76
CA GLY A 7 8.14 -28.70 21.43
C GLY A 7 8.11 -28.24 22.89
N GLU A 8 9.26 -27.84 23.44
CA GLU A 8 9.39 -27.41 24.83
C GLU A 8 8.57 -26.15 25.10
N THR A 9 7.87 -26.15 26.24
CA THR A 9 7.06 -25.02 26.67
C THR A 9 7.66 -24.41 27.92
N GLN A 10 7.83 -23.10 27.91
CA GLN A 10 8.29 -22.31 29.04
C GLN A 10 7.30 -21.19 29.40
N VAL A 11 7.21 -20.90 30.70
CA VAL A 11 6.49 -19.74 31.23
C VAL A 11 7.52 -18.69 31.58
N VAL A 12 7.36 -17.48 31.01
CA VAL A 12 8.25 -16.35 31.26
C VAL A 12 7.42 -15.25 31.94
N PRO A 13 7.80 -14.79 33.15
CA PRO A 13 7.15 -13.65 33.78
C PRO A 13 7.30 -12.40 32.91
N ALA A 14 6.19 -11.76 32.56
CA ALA A 14 6.18 -10.52 31.78
C ALA A 14 4.98 -9.65 32.17
N THR A 15 5.20 -8.34 32.22
CA THR A 15 4.11 -7.36 32.44
C THR A 15 3.36 -7.05 31.14
N SER A 16 4.06 -7.11 30.01
CA SER A 16 3.52 -6.75 28.69
C SER A 16 4.12 -7.61 27.59
N LEU A 17 3.33 -7.87 26.55
CA LEU A 17 3.73 -8.57 25.32
C LEU A 17 3.32 -7.74 24.10
N PHE A 18 4.25 -7.55 23.17
CA PHE A 18 4.01 -6.91 21.90
C PHE A 18 4.35 -7.88 20.77
N ILE A 19 3.45 -7.99 19.78
CA ILE A 19 3.57 -8.94 18.67
C ILE A 19 3.90 -8.17 17.39
N PHE A 20 5.10 -8.41 16.84
CA PHE A 20 5.59 -7.76 15.62
C PHE A 20 5.84 -8.80 14.51
N ILE A 21 4.80 -9.56 14.14
CA ILE A 21 4.87 -10.61 13.11
C ILE A 21 4.51 -10.12 11.69
N GLY A 22 4.44 -8.80 11.52
CA GLY A 22 4.06 -8.16 10.27
C GLY A 22 2.57 -7.82 10.17
N ALA A 23 2.15 -7.40 8.98
CA ALA A 23 0.79 -6.99 8.67
C ALA A 23 0.38 -7.54 7.29
N VAL A 24 -0.91 -7.82 7.13
CA VAL A 24 -1.52 -8.28 5.88
C VAL A 24 -2.57 -7.25 5.44
N PRO A 25 -2.44 -6.64 4.25
CA PRO A 25 -3.42 -5.70 3.73
C PRO A 25 -4.65 -6.44 3.19
N ARG A 26 -5.85 -5.91 3.43
CA ARG A 26 -7.13 -6.52 3.02
C ARG A 26 -7.50 -6.13 1.59
N THR A 27 -6.64 -6.50 0.64
CA THR A 27 -6.70 -6.07 -0.77
C THR A 27 -6.97 -7.23 -1.73
N GLU A 28 -7.30 -8.41 -1.23
CA GLU A 28 -7.51 -9.62 -2.02
C GLU A 28 -8.61 -9.44 -3.07
N TRP A 29 -9.62 -8.63 -2.76
CA TRP A 29 -10.71 -8.28 -3.67
C TRP A 29 -10.31 -7.41 -4.87
N LEU A 30 -9.09 -6.84 -4.85
CA LEU A 30 -8.54 -6.02 -5.94
C LEU A 30 -7.65 -6.83 -6.90
N ASP A 31 -7.56 -8.14 -6.70
CA ASP A 31 -6.71 -8.99 -7.53
C ASP A 31 -7.06 -8.90 -9.02
N GLY A 32 -6.02 -8.89 -9.87
CA GLY A 32 -6.16 -8.72 -11.31
C GLY A 32 -6.60 -7.32 -11.78
N VAL A 33 -6.96 -6.40 -10.87
CA VAL A 33 -7.41 -5.04 -11.20
C VAL A 33 -6.37 -4.00 -10.80
N VAL A 34 -5.98 -4.00 -9.52
CA VAL A 34 -4.99 -3.07 -8.97
C VAL A 34 -3.67 -3.80 -8.75
N ALA A 35 -2.57 -3.20 -9.21
CA ALA A 35 -1.23 -3.73 -9.04
C ALA A 35 -0.84 -3.77 -7.57
N ARG A 36 -0.34 -4.92 -7.12
CA ARG A 36 0.06 -5.19 -5.75
C ARG A 36 1.44 -5.83 -5.72
N ASP A 37 2.18 -5.61 -4.63
CA ASP A 37 3.43 -6.34 -4.39
C ASP A 37 3.15 -7.80 -4.00
N GLU A 38 4.22 -8.59 -3.86
CA GLU A 38 4.14 -10.02 -3.46
C GLU A 38 3.51 -10.24 -2.09
N ARG A 39 3.38 -9.18 -1.28
CA ARG A 39 2.78 -9.19 0.06
C ARG A 39 1.36 -8.64 0.07
N GLY A 40 0.81 -8.29 -1.09
CA GLY A 40 -0.55 -7.78 -1.27
C GLY A 40 -0.72 -6.27 -1.08
N PHE A 41 0.34 -5.50 -0.84
CA PHE A 41 0.20 -4.04 -0.69
C PHE A 41 0.07 -3.36 -2.05
N ILE A 42 -0.75 -2.31 -2.13
CA ILE A 42 -1.02 -1.60 -3.39
C ILE A 42 0.21 -0.80 -3.82
N LEU A 43 0.64 -1.00 -5.06
CA LEU A 43 1.67 -0.18 -5.71
C LEU A 43 1.07 1.14 -6.20
N THR A 44 1.82 2.23 -6.05
CA THR A 44 1.36 3.57 -6.44
C THR A 44 2.49 4.43 -6.99
N GLY A 45 2.17 5.41 -7.83
CA GLY A 45 3.12 6.44 -8.25
C GLY A 45 4.37 5.86 -8.88
N GLN A 46 5.54 6.18 -8.32
CA GLN A 46 6.83 5.71 -8.84
C GLN A 46 7.02 4.19 -8.66
N ASP A 47 6.37 3.58 -7.66
CA ASP A 47 6.47 2.14 -7.40
C ASP A 47 5.79 1.29 -8.49
N LEU A 48 5.04 1.94 -9.40
CA LEU A 48 4.43 1.31 -10.58
C LEU A 48 5.34 1.31 -11.81
N LYS A 49 6.43 2.08 -11.80
CA LYS A 49 7.32 2.19 -12.94
C LYS A 49 8.31 1.04 -12.97
N HIS A 50 8.44 0.40 -14.13
CA HIS A 50 9.46 -0.61 -14.39
C HIS A 50 10.41 -0.07 -15.46
N ASP A 51 11.71 -0.03 -15.18
CA ASP A 51 12.75 0.51 -16.08
C ASP A 51 12.43 1.92 -16.63
N GLY A 52 11.85 2.79 -15.78
CA GLY A 52 11.46 4.15 -16.15
C GLY A 52 10.20 4.26 -17.01
N HIS A 53 9.58 3.14 -17.41
CA HIS A 53 8.37 3.13 -18.21
C HIS A 53 7.11 3.20 -17.34
N ARG A 54 6.03 3.75 -17.90
CA ARG A 54 4.69 3.79 -17.28
C ARG A 54 4.14 2.36 -17.11
N PRO A 55 3.25 2.11 -16.12
CA PRO A 55 2.70 0.79 -15.90
C PRO A 55 1.97 0.24 -17.14
N LYS A 56 1.97 -1.09 -17.28
CA LYS A 56 1.27 -1.75 -18.40
C LYS A 56 -0.22 -1.37 -18.38
N GLY A 57 -0.75 -1.02 -19.56
CA GLY A 57 -2.16 -0.62 -19.71
C GLY A 57 -2.46 0.83 -19.33
N TRP A 58 -1.43 1.63 -19.03
CA TRP A 58 -1.59 3.04 -18.74
C TRP A 58 -2.03 3.84 -19.98
N THR A 59 -3.14 4.58 -19.87
CA THR A 59 -3.80 5.22 -21.02
C THR A 59 -3.56 6.72 -21.13
N LEU A 60 -3.00 7.36 -20.09
CA LEU A 60 -2.87 8.81 -20.03
C LEU A 60 -1.49 9.29 -20.46
N ASP A 61 -1.45 10.47 -21.10
CA ASP A 61 -0.19 11.11 -21.45
C ASP A 61 0.42 11.91 -20.28
N ARG A 62 0.70 11.19 -19.20
CA ARG A 62 1.44 11.64 -18.02
C ARG A 62 1.82 10.42 -17.19
N ASP A 63 2.74 10.61 -16.25
CA ASP A 63 3.02 9.56 -15.26
C ASP A 63 1.92 9.49 -14.19
N PRO A 64 1.76 8.35 -13.50
CA PRO A 64 0.89 8.24 -12.33
C PRO A 64 1.24 9.31 -11.27
N PHE A 65 0.23 9.89 -10.64
CA PHE A 65 0.46 10.75 -9.48
C PHE A 65 1.00 9.92 -8.30
N LEU A 66 1.57 10.59 -7.29
CA LEU A 66 2.27 9.95 -6.17
C LEU A 66 1.48 8.81 -5.50
N LEU A 67 0.16 8.98 -5.35
CA LEU A 67 -0.73 8.05 -4.65
C LEU A 67 -1.67 7.29 -5.59
N GLU A 68 -1.46 7.43 -6.91
CA GLU A 68 -2.31 6.82 -7.92
C GLU A 68 -1.85 5.40 -8.22
N THR A 69 -2.81 4.51 -8.40
CA THR A 69 -2.59 3.11 -8.75
C THR A 69 -2.31 2.94 -10.24
N ASN A 70 -2.14 1.69 -10.72
CA ASN A 70 -2.07 1.39 -12.15
C ASN A 70 -3.36 1.73 -12.92
N VAL A 71 -4.48 1.96 -12.22
CA VAL A 71 -5.76 2.38 -12.81
C VAL A 71 -5.87 3.91 -12.68
N PRO A 72 -5.87 4.66 -13.81
CA PRO A 72 -5.99 6.11 -13.77
C PRO A 72 -7.23 6.58 -12.99
N GLY A 73 -7.04 7.58 -12.12
CA GLY A 73 -8.10 8.12 -11.26
C GLY A 73 -8.39 7.31 -10.00
N VAL A 74 -7.78 6.13 -9.83
CA VAL A 74 -7.87 5.33 -8.60
C VAL A 74 -6.63 5.56 -7.75
N PHE A 75 -6.83 5.95 -6.50
CA PHE A 75 -5.76 6.30 -5.57
C PHE A 75 -5.80 5.41 -4.31
N ALA A 76 -4.64 5.16 -3.73
CA ALA A 76 -4.51 4.42 -2.48
C ALA A 76 -3.68 5.22 -1.46
N VAL A 77 -4.10 5.22 -0.20
CA VAL A 77 -3.47 5.96 0.90
C VAL A 77 -3.39 5.13 2.16
N GLY A 78 -2.41 5.44 3.01
CA GLY A 78 -2.20 4.80 4.30
C GLY A 78 -1.63 3.38 4.18
N ASP A 79 -1.87 2.59 5.22
CA ASP A 79 -1.19 1.32 5.45
C ASP A 79 -1.49 0.23 4.41
N VAL A 80 -2.44 0.45 3.51
CA VAL A 80 -2.71 -0.47 2.40
C VAL A 80 -1.63 -0.40 1.31
N ARG A 81 -0.85 0.68 1.29
CA ARG A 81 0.12 0.99 0.24
C ARG A 81 1.46 0.32 0.49
N HIS A 82 2.14 -0.04 -0.59
CA HIS A 82 3.54 -0.42 -0.58
C HIS A 82 4.39 0.75 -0.06
N GLY A 83 5.41 0.47 0.75
CA GLY A 83 6.32 1.48 1.27
C GLY A 83 5.73 2.49 2.28
N SER A 84 4.46 2.37 2.67
CA SER A 84 3.85 3.29 3.65
C SER A 84 4.55 3.20 5.02
N VAL A 85 4.61 4.32 5.74
CA VAL A 85 5.28 4.42 7.06
C VAL A 85 4.56 3.64 8.18
N LYS A 86 3.33 3.14 7.94
CA LYS A 86 2.49 2.43 8.93
C LYS A 86 2.19 3.28 10.17
N ARG A 87 1.81 4.54 9.95
CA ARG A 87 1.55 5.54 10.99
C ARG A 87 0.29 6.33 10.66
N VAL A 88 -0.56 6.53 11.67
CA VAL A 88 -1.82 7.29 11.56
C VAL A 88 -1.60 8.66 10.92
N ALA A 89 -0.64 9.45 11.43
CA ALA A 89 -0.36 10.78 10.91
C ALA A 89 0.07 10.77 9.43
N SER A 90 0.85 9.77 9.02
CA SER A 90 1.26 9.61 7.61
C SER A 90 0.04 9.31 6.73
N GLY A 91 -0.84 8.39 7.14
CA GLY A 91 -2.05 8.06 6.39
C GLY A 91 -3.01 9.25 6.26
N VAL A 92 -3.17 10.05 7.32
CA VAL A 92 -3.97 11.29 7.29
C VAL A 92 -3.37 12.32 6.33
N GLY A 93 -2.05 12.49 6.34
CA GLY A 93 -1.35 13.38 5.42
C GLY A 93 -1.49 12.95 3.96
N GLU A 94 -1.29 11.66 3.68
CA GLU A 94 -1.49 11.08 2.34
C GLU A 94 -2.95 11.28 1.87
N GLY A 95 -3.94 11.05 2.74
CA GLY A 95 -5.34 11.31 2.43
C GLY A 95 -5.63 12.76 2.05
N SER A 96 -5.05 13.72 2.79
CA SER A 96 -5.19 15.15 2.50
C SER A 96 -4.60 15.54 1.13
N ILE A 97 -3.41 15.03 0.81
CA ILE A 97 -2.74 15.31 -0.47
C ILE A 97 -3.46 14.62 -1.63
N CYS A 98 -4.00 13.42 -1.41
CA CYS A 98 -4.72 12.64 -2.41
C CYS A 98 -5.90 13.42 -3.01
N VAL A 99 -6.62 14.21 -2.20
CA VAL A 99 -7.73 15.06 -2.67
C VAL A 99 -7.29 16.02 -3.78
N GLN A 100 -6.09 16.60 -3.68
CA GLN A 100 -5.55 17.47 -4.72
C GLN A 100 -5.33 16.72 -6.04
N PHE A 101 -4.81 15.49 -5.98
CA PHE A 101 -4.63 14.66 -7.19
C PHE A 101 -5.96 14.23 -7.80
N VAL A 102 -6.97 13.93 -6.97
CA VAL A 102 -8.34 13.66 -7.45
C VAL A 102 -8.88 14.86 -8.21
N HIS A 103 -8.75 16.08 -7.67
CA HIS A 103 -9.17 17.29 -8.40
C HIS A 103 -8.41 17.48 -9.71
N GLN A 104 -7.09 17.29 -9.71
CA GLN A 104 -6.27 17.40 -10.93
C GLN A 104 -6.60 16.33 -11.98
N TYR A 105 -6.99 15.13 -11.56
CA TYR A 105 -7.47 14.09 -12.46
C TYR A 105 -8.82 14.49 -13.05
N LEU A 106 -9.78 14.86 -12.20
CA LEU A 106 -11.14 15.22 -12.60
C LEU A 106 -11.16 16.42 -13.56
N SER A 107 -10.29 17.41 -13.37
CA SER A 107 -10.19 18.58 -14.24
C SER A 107 -9.70 18.27 -15.67
N LYS A 108 -9.25 17.05 -15.94
CA LYS A 108 -8.75 16.60 -17.26
C LYS A 108 -9.66 15.59 -17.94
N VAL A 109 -10.63 15.03 -17.21
CA VAL A 109 -11.58 14.03 -17.72
C VAL A 109 -13.01 14.57 -17.83
N LEU A 110 -13.28 15.72 -17.20
CA LEU A 110 -14.44 16.59 -17.44
C LEU A 110 -14.06 17.69 -18.43
#